data_AF-A0AAW1JWZ4-F1
#
_entry.id   AF-A0AAW1JWZ4-F1
#
_cell.length_a   1.000
_cell.length_b   1.000
_cell.length_c   1.000
_cell.angle_alpha   90.00
_cell.angle_beta   90.00
_cell.angle_gamma   90.00
#
_symmetry.space_group_name_H-M   'P 1'
#
loop_
_entity.id
_entity.type
_entity.pdbx_description
1 polymer ?
#
loop_
_entity_poly.entity_id
_entity_poly.type
_entity_poly.pdbx_seq_one_letter_code
_entity_poly.pdbx_strand_id
1 'polypeptide(L)' 'MPQELHVVRCCTCEAFQVDIVKKIPKWVCKMCGEKQSLKKVYAKGTGKECREFVQDLNEQRLSTPRELVKNAENLCKT' A
#
# COMPACT_ATOMS: atom_id res chain seq x y z
N MET A 1 -23.15 3.91 -8.31
CA MET A 1 -22.42 3.71 -7.04
C MET A 1 -21.00 4.22 -7.20
N PRO A 2 -20.42 4.94 -6.22
CA PRO A 2 -19.01 5.32 -6.26
C PRO A 2 -18.12 4.07 -6.31
N GLN A 3 -17.10 4.08 -7.16
CA GLN A 3 -16.13 2.99 -7.26
C GLN A 3 -15.26 2.94 -5.99
N GLU A 4 -15.30 1.84 -5.26
CA GLU A 4 -14.45 1.63 -4.08
C GLU A 4 -12.97 1.50 -4.48
N LEU A 5 -12.10 2.11 -3.68
CA LEU A 5 -10.65 2.13 -3.86
C LEU A 5 -9.96 1.54 -2.63
N HIS A 6 -8.83 0.88 -2.87
CA HIS A 6 -7.97 0.32 -1.83
C HIS A 6 -6.62 1.02 -1.81
N VAL A 7 -6.04 1.16 -0.62
CA VAL A 7 -4.63 1.47 -0.43
C VAL A 7 -3.85 0.17 -0.26
N VAL A 8 -2.83 0.00 -1.10
CA VAL A 8 -2.03 -1.23 -1.24
C VAL A 8 -0.53 -0.92 -1.13
N ARG A 9 0.28 -1.89 -0.74
CA ARG A 9 1.76 -1.76 -0.63
C ARG A 9 2.45 -2.69 -1.61
N CYS A 10 3.40 -2.17 -2.39
CA CYS A 10 4.20 -2.97 -3.31
C CYS A 10 5.13 -3.94 -2.55
N CYS A 11 5.24 -5.20 -2.98
CA CYS A 11 6.15 -6.17 -2.37
C CYS A 11 7.64 -5.93 -2.67
N THR A 12 7.96 -5.15 -3.71
CA THR A 12 9.34 -4.94 -4.16
C THR A 12 9.88 -3.59 -3.70
N CYS A 13 9.22 -2.49 -4.09
CA CYS A 13 9.67 -1.14 -3.71
C CYS A 13 9.02 -0.58 -2.44
N GLU A 14 8.09 -1.33 -1.85
CA GLU A 14 7.36 -0.98 -0.63
C GLU A 14 6.51 0.29 -0.71
N ALA A 15 6.41 0.92 -1.88
CA ALA A 15 5.59 2.12 -2.07
C ALA A 15 4.10 1.80 -1.89
N PHE A 16 3.41 2.68 -1.16
CA PHE A 16 1.96 2.66 -1.02
C PHE A 16 1.29 3.31 -2.23
N GLN A 17 0.21 2.71 -2.70
CA GLN A 17 -0.49 3.13 -3.92
C GLN A 17 -2.00 2.92 -3.78
N VAL A 18 -2.76 3.72 -4.53
CA VAL A 18 -4.21 3.52 -4.68
C VAL A 18 -4.45 2.55 -5.84
N ASP A 19 -5.25 1.51 -5.60
CA ASP A 19 -5.74 0.58 -6.62
C ASP A 19 -7.27 0.52 -6.61
N ILE A 20 -7.84 0.37 -7.80
CA ILE A 20 -9.28 0.19 -7.97
C ILE A 20 -9.63 -1.26 -7.62
N VAL A 21 -10.70 -1.46 -6.85
CA VAL A 21 -11.20 -2.81 -6.55
C VAL A 21 -11.61 -3.51 -7.85
N LYS A 22 -10.90 -4.59 -8.18
CA LYS A 22 -11.12 -5.44 -9.36
C LYS A 22 -11.57 -6.82 -8.91
N LYS A 23 -12.28 -7.52 -9.81
CA LYS A 23 -12.65 -8.94 -9.62
C LYS A 23 -11.42 -9.84 -9.43
N ILE A 24 -10.35 -9.56 -10.17
CA ILE A 24 -9.08 -10.27 -10.04
C ILE A 24 -8.17 -9.42 -9.12
N PRO A 25 -7.70 -9.95 -7.98
CA PRO A 25 -6.90 -9.21 -7.02
C PRO A 25 -5.43 -9.11 -7.47
N LYS A 26 -5.19 -8.59 -8.68
CA LYS A 26 -3.86 -8.38 -9.26
C LYS A 26 -3.70 -6.92 -9.67
N TRP A 27 -2.50 -6.39 -9.46
CA TRP A 27 -2.18 -5.01 -9.78
C TRP A 27 -0.70 -4.87 -10.15
N VAL A 28 -0.36 -3.74 -10.79
CA VAL A 28 0.99 -3.42 -11.21
C VAL A 28 1.45 -2.20 -10.46
N CYS A 29 2.63 -2.28 -9.83
CA CYS A 29 3.24 -1.14 -9.19
C CYS A 29 3.63 -0.09 -10.24
N LYS A 30 3.07 1.12 -10.16
CA LYS A 30 3.37 2.22 -11.08
C LYS A 30 4.78 2.80 -10.90
N MET A 31 5.41 2.54 -9.75
CA MET A 31 6.75 3.04 -9.45
C MET A 31 7.86 2.13 -9.96
N CYS A 32 7.70 0.80 -9.87
CA CYS A 32 8.74 -0.17 -10.21
C CYS A 32 8.33 -1.21 -11.27
N GLY A 33 7.08 -1.19 -11.73
CA GLY A 33 6.58 -2.11 -12.77
C GLY A 33 6.23 -3.53 -12.30
N GLU A 34 6.42 -3.86 -11.02
CA GLU A 34 6.18 -5.21 -10.49
C GLU A 34 4.71 -5.62 -10.62
N LYS A 35 4.46 -6.80 -11.21
CA LYS A 35 3.13 -7.40 -11.32
C LYS A 35 2.89 -8.31 -10.13
N GLN A 36 1.89 -8.00 -9.31
CA GLN A 36 1.72 -8.68 -8.03
C GLN A 36 0.25 -8.91 -7.68
N SER A 37 0.03 -9.88 -6.80
CA SER A 37 -1.28 -10.11 -6.17
C SER A 37 -1.47 -9.16 -5.00
N LEU A 38 -2.72 -8.77 -4.74
CA LEU A 38 -3.12 -8.02 -3.56
C LEU A 38 -2.92 -8.89 -2.30
N LYS A 39 -2.01 -8.50 -1.42
CA LYS A 39 -1.72 -9.23 -0.16
C LYS A 39 -2.46 -8.65 1.04
N LYS A 40 -2.49 -7.33 1.17
CA LYS A 40 -3.10 -6.61 2.29
C LYS A 40 -3.71 -5.30 1.77
N VAL A 41 -4.86 -4.96 2.32
CA VAL A 41 -5.50 -3.66 2.14
C VAL A 41 -5.24 -2.85 3.41
N TYR A 42 -4.63 -1.67 3.26
CA TYR A 42 -4.25 -0.80 4.37
C TYR A 42 -5.34 0.22 4.71
N ALA A 43 -6.08 0.67 3.69
CA ALA A 43 -7.24 1.54 3.84
C ALA A 43 -8.19 1.32 2.66
N LYS A 44 -9.45 1.71 2.86
CA LYS A 44 -10.50 1.70 1.84
C LYS A 44 -11.29 3.00 1.92
N GLY A 45 -11.76 3.51 0.79
CA GLY A 45 -12.60 4.69 0.79
C GLY A 45 -12.72 5.36 -0.56
N THR A 46 -13.02 6.65 -0.52
CA THR A 46 -13.06 7.52 -1.70
C THR A 46 -11.65 7.79 -2.24
N GLY A 47 -11.58 8.33 -3.46
CA GLY A 47 -10.29 8.68 -4.07
C GLY A 47 -9.54 9.77 -3.32
N LYS A 48 -10.24 10.68 -2.63
CA LYS A 48 -9.63 11.72 -1.82
C LYS A 48 -8.95 11.10 -0.60
N GLU A 49 -9.71 10.36 0.21
CA GLU A 49 -9.21 9.71 1.42
C GLU A 49 -8.04 8.77 1.09
N CYS A 50 -8.17 7.93 0.06
CA CYS A 50 -7.10 7.02 -0.32
C CYS A 50 -5.81 7.73 -0.75
N ARG A 51 -5.91 8.91 -1.38
CA ARG A 51 -4.72 9.72 -1.75
C ARG A 51 -4.04 10.32 -0.53
N GLU A 52 -4.82 10.84 0.43
CA GLU A 52 -4.30 11.35 1.70
C GLU A 52 -3.56 10.23 2.47
N PHE A 53 -4.18 9.05 2.62
CA PHE A 53 -3.53 7.88 3.24
C PHE A 53 -2.24 7.46 2.53
N VAL A 54 -2.23 7.45 1.19
CA VAL A 54 -1.04 7.08 0.41
C VAL A 54 0.09 8.08 0.59
N GLN A 55 -0.23 9.37 0.72
CA GLN A 55 0.75 10.41 0.99
C GLN A 55 1.40 10.17 2.35
N ASP A 56 0.61 10.11 3.43
CA ASP A 56 1.11 9.92 4.79
C ASP A 56 1.96 8.65 4.93
N LEU A 57 1.49 7.53 4.37
CA LEU A 57 2.20 6.26 4.44
C LEU A 57 3.52 6.27 3.66
N ASN A 58 3.58 6.97 2.53
CA ASN A 58 4.83 7.11 1.77
C ASN A 58 5.80 8.11 2.40
N GLU A 59 5.31 9.17 3.04
CA GLU A 59 6.14 10.09 3.84
C GLU A 59 6.80 9.32 4.99
N GLN A 60 6.04 8.50 5.74
CA GLN A 60 6.57 7.63 6.78
C GLN A 60 7.57 6.59 6.26
N ARG A 61 7.30 6.00 5.08
CA ARG A 61 8.21 5.06 4.41
C ARG A 61 9.55 5.71 4.06
N LEU A 62 9.55 6.99 3.70
CA LEU A 62 10.77 7.72 3.33
C LEU A 62 11.53 8.23 4.55
N SER A 63 10.83 8.60 5.63
CA SER A 63 11.45 9.07 6.87
C SER A 63 12.00 7.94 7.74
N THR A 64 11.46 6.73 7.62
CA THR A 64 11.88 5.59 8.44
C THR A 64 12.92 4.72 7.72
N PRO A 65 14.12 4.53 8.29
CA PRO A 65 15.09 3.56 7.78
C PRO A 65 14.47 2.16 7.68
N ARG A 66 14.64 1.48 6.55
CA ARG A 66 14.05 0.16 6.28
C ARG A 66 14.36 -0.90 7.35
N GLU A 67 15.50 -0.77 8.03
CA GLU A 67 15.95 -1.68 9.08
C GLU A 67 15.09 -1.58 10.35
N LEU A 68 14.55 -0.39 10.67
CA LEU A 68 13.72 -0.19 11.87
C LEU A 68 12.31 -0.76 11.70
N VAL A 69 11.72 -0.65 10.49
CA VAL A 69 10.36 -1.14 10.21
C VAL A 69 10.27 -2.67 10.30
N LYS A 70 11.27 -3.38 9.79
CA LYS A 70 11.30 -4.86 9.83
C LYS A 70 11.34 -5.40 11.26
N ASN A 71 11.98 -4.68 12.18
CA ASN A 71 12.04 -5.06 13.59
C ASN A 71 10.71 -4.82 14.31
N ALA A 72 9.97 -3.76 13.95
CA ALA A 72 8.66 -3.46 14.53
C ALA A 72 7.55 -4.43 14.05
N GLU A 73 7.55 -4.82 12.78
CA GLU A 73 6.59 -5.81 12.24
C GLU A 73 6.77 -7.21 12.87
N ASN A 74 7.95 -7.51 13.42
CA ASN A 74 8.23 -8.76 14.13
C ASN A 74 7.83 -8.74 15.62
N LEU A 75 7.72 -7.55 16.24
CA LEU A 75 7.36 -7.43 17.67
C LEU A 75 5.87 -7.65 17.94
N CYS A 76 5.01 -7.52 16.91
CA CYS A 76 3.56 -7.74 16.99
C CYS A 76 3.15 -9.19 16.63
N LYS A 77 4.12 -10.12 16.52
CA LYS A 77 3.88 -11.55 16.25
C LYS A 77 4.31 -12.49 17.39
N THR A 78 4.55 -11.95 18.59
CA THR A 78 4.74 -12.72 19.83
C THR A 78 3.53 -12.57 20.74
#